data_AF-A0A7X8XZ57-F1
#
_entry.id   AF-A0A7X8XZ57-F1
#
_cell.length_a   1.000
_cell.length_b   1.000
_cell.length_c   1.000
_cell.angle_alpha   90.00
_cell.angle_beta   90.00
_cell.angle_gamma   90.00
#
_symmetry.space_group_name_H-M   'P 1'
#
loop_
_entity.id
_entity.type
_entity.pdbx_description
1 polymer ?
#
loop_
_entity_poly.entity_id
_entity_poly.type
_entity_poly.pdbx_seq_one_letter_code
_entity_poly.pdbx_strand_id
1 'polypeptide(L)'
;MSYSFPHFFTPTQKWLDTIGNEVFFYVSFVDGDPNAPVIVGCTPKNNSTLYNKNTTGTNSIFTSNYNITIDDENKKIEIKDVEETFSIGIDPSSIELRKGDKTKVSLTKDTVTASVDSREVSISDKISITEGSVSVKSLLDDVLSIISKIQVTTPVGVSGTPIPTTITAIEKAKVNISKLLK
;
A
#
# COMPACT_ATOMS: atom_id res chain seq x y z
N MET A 1 -7.63 -43.27 -22.80
CA MET A 1 -8.75 -42.52 -22.20
C MET A 1 -9.06 -41.36 -23.12
N SER A 2 -10.21 -41.41 -23.78
CA SER A 2 -10.63 -40.44 -24.78
C SER A 2 -11.54 -39.44 -24.08
N TYR A 3 -11.13 -38.17 -23.96
CA TYR A 3 -11.99 -37.12 -23.43
C TYR A 3 -12.87 -36.56 -24.57
N SER A 4 -14.19 -36.65 -24.40
CA SER A 4 -15.16 -36.05 -25.32
C SER A 4 -15.40 -34.59 -24.92
N PHE A 5 -15.44 -33.70 -25.93
CA PHE A 5 -15.67 -32.26 -25.83
C PHE A 5 -17.14 -31.90 -25.46
N PRO A 6 -17.43 -30.66 -25.02
CA PRO A 6 -18.49 -30.36 -24.04
C PRO A 6 -19.90 -30.33 -24.64
N HIS A 7 -20.87 -30.76 -23.81
CA HIS A 7 -22.29 -30.57 -24.06
C HIS A 7 -22.74 -29.22 -23.48
N PHE A 8 -23.46 -28.43 -24.27
CA PHE A 8 -24.06 -27.17 -23.83
C PHE A 8 -25.29 -27.46 -22.96
N PHE A 9 -25.20 -27.15 -21.67
CA PHE A 9 -26.36 -27.08 -20.79
C PHE A 9 -26.64 -25.61 -20.46
N THR A 10 -27.89 -25.17 -20.61
CA THR A 10 -28.39 -23.88 -20.12
C THR A 10 -28.73 -24.03 -18.63
N PRO A 11 -27.97 -23.41 -17.70
CA PRO A 11 -28.25 -23.53 -16.27
C PRO A 11 -29.48 -22.69 -15.88
N THR A 12 -30.19 -23.14 -14.85
CA THR A 12 -31.28 -22.40 -14.20
C THR A 12 -30.84 -20.99 -13.75
N GLN A 13 -31.65 -20.01 -14.17
CA GLN A 13 -31.49 -18.54 -14.20
C GLN A 13 -30.76 -17.81 -13.04
N LYS A 14 -30.60 -18.38 -11.85
CA LYS A 14 -30.13 -17.61 -10.68
C LYS A 14 -28.64 -17.24 -10.65
N TRP A 15 -27.84 -17.83 -11.55
CA TRP A 15 -26.40 -17.54 -11.70
C TRP A 15 -26.09 -16.57 -12.84
N LEU A 16 -27.08 -16.20 -13.67
CA LEU A 16 -26.86 -15.69 -15.02
C LEU A 16 -27.53 -14.34 -15.33
N ASP A 17 -28.03 -13.61 -14.33
CA ASP A 17 -28.74 -12.34 -14.58
C ASP A 17 -27.83 -11.17 -15.03
N THR A 18 -26.55 -11.40 -15.33
CA THR A 18 -25.69 -10.35 -15.92
C THR A 18 -24.60 -10.88 -16.86
N ILE A 19 -24.91 -11.88 -17.69
CA ILE A 19 -23.93 -12.33 -18.70
C ILE A 19 -24.57 -12.34 -20.07
N GLY A 20 -24.40 -11.24 -20.81
CA GLY A 20 -24.71 -11.15 -22.24
C GLY A 20 -23.69 -11.89 -23.13
N ASN A 21 -22.88 -12.80 -22.57
CA ASN A 21 -21.79 -13.49 -23.26
C ASN A 21 -21.74 -14.98 -22.89
N GLU A 22 -21.36 -15.81 -23.86
CA GLU A 22 -21.23 -17.26 -23.71
C GLU A 22 -20.22 -17.64 -22.61
N VAL A 23 -20.65 -18.49 -21.67
CA VAL A 23 -19.83 -19.07 -20.60
C VAL A 23 -19.62 -20.55 -20.91
N PHE A 24 -18.38 -21.03 -20.85
CA PHE A 24 -18.09 -22.46 -20.88
C PHE A 24 -18.20 -23.03 -19.48
N PHE A 25 -18.92 -24.13 -19.32
CA PHE A 25 -18.99 -24.88 -18.07
C PHE A 25 -18.13 -26.13 -18.18
N TYR A 26 -17.33 -26.39 -17.15
CA TYR A 26 -16.66 -27.66 -16.96
C TYR A 26 -17.62 -28.59 -16.23
N VAL A 27 -17.94 -29.71 -16.85
CA VAL A 27 -18.87 -30.71 -16.31
C VAL A 27 -18.09 -31.97 -15.97
N SER A 28 -18.31 -32.50 -14.77
CA SER A 28 -17.91 -33.85 -14.36
C SER A 28 -19.16 -34.71 -14.17
N PHE A 29 -18.99 -36.02 -14.10
CA PHE A 29 -20.09 -36.96 -13.87
C PHE A 29 -19.87 -37.70 -12.56
N VAL A 30 -20.88 -37.75 -11.70
CA VAL A 30 -20.80 -38.49 -10.43
C VAL A 30 -20.58 -39.96 -10.77
N ASP A 31 -19.47 -40.52 -10.28
CA ASP A 31 -19.04 -41.90 -10.54
C ASP A 31 -19.02 -42.31 -12.03
N GLY A 32 -18.89 -41.33 -12.93
CA GLY A 32 -18.91 -41.56 -14.38
C GLY A 32 -20.30 -41.82 -14.99
N ASP A 33 -21.40 -41.64 -14.24
CA ASP A 33 -22.75 -41.76 -14.78
C ASP A 33 -23.09 -40.55 -15.68
N PRO A 34 -23.26 -40.75 -17.00
CA PRO A 34 -23.58 -39.67 -17.93
C PRO A 34 -24.92 -38.97 -17.65
N ASN A 35 -25.78 -39.58 -16.83
CA ASN A 35 -27.06 -39.00 -16.42
C ASN A 35 -26.96 -38.13 -15.15
N ALA A 36 -25.79 -38.08 -14.51
CA ALA A 36 -25.54 -37.31 -13.30
C ALA A 36 -24.43 -36.25 -13.49
N PRO A 37 -24.64 -35.24 -14.36
CA PRO A 37 -23.69 -34.16 -14.56
C PRO A 37 -23.61 -33.22 -13.34
N VAL A 38 -22.39 -32.84 -12.98
CA VAL A 38 -22.07 -31.83 -11.97
C VAL A 38 -21.19 -30.76 -12.60
N ILE A 39 -21.57 -29.49 -12.44
CA ILE A 39 -20.74 -28.37 -12.85
C ILE A 39 -19.61 -28.23 -11.83
N VAL A 40 -18.37 -28.40 -12.30
CA VAL A 40 -17.15 -28.30 -11.47
C VAL A 40 -16.39 -27.00 -11.69
N GLY A 41 -16.79 -26.20 -12.68
CA GLY A 41 -16.24 -24.87 -12.91
C GLY A 41 -16.86 -24.18 -14.11
N CYS A 42 -16.47 -22.93 -14.35
CA CYS A 42 -16.80 -22.22 -15.57
C CYS A 42 -15.66 -21.29 -16.00
N THR A 43 -15.62 -20.94 -17.29
CA THR A 43 -14.69 -19.95 -17.86
C THR A 43 -15.42 -19.08 -18.87
N PRO A 44 -15.16 -17.77 -18.93
CA PRO A 44 -15.82 -16.89 -19.88
C PRO A 44 -15.18 -17.04 -21.28
N LYS A 45 -15.99 -16.99 -22.35
CA LYS A 45 -15.48 -17.19 -23.72
C LYS A 45 -14.63 -16.02 -24.25
N ASN A 46 -14.82 -14.77 -23.79
CA ASN A 46 -14.17 -13.57 -24.38
C ASN A 46 -13.95 -12.42 -23.37
N ASN A 47 -12.74 -12.14 -22.88
CA ASN A 47 -12.41 -10.96 -22.01
C ASN A 47 -13.45 -10.65 -20.91
N SER A 48 -14.27 -11.63 -20.51
CA SER A 48 -15.44 -11.37 -19.70
C SER A 48 -15.06 -11.45 -18.23
N THR A 49 -15.75 -10.65 -17.43
CA THR A 49 -15.65 -10.69 -15.98
C THR A 49 -16.41 -11.90 -15.43
N LEU A 50 -15.76 -12.72 -14.60
CA LEU A 50 -16.44 -13.72 -13.78
C LEU A 50 -16.56 -13.21 -12.35
N TYR A 51 -17.77 -13.24 -11.80
CA TYR A 51 -18.01 -13.02 -10.39
C TYR A 51 -18.23 -14.36 -9.69
N ASN A 52 -17.38 -14.67 -8.72
CA ASN A 52 -17.54 -15.81 -7.84
C ASN A 52 -17.88 -15.31 -6.44
N LYS A 53 -19.13 -15.57 -6.04
CA LYS A 53 -19.60 -15.33 -4.67
C LYS A 53 -19.46 -16.61 -3.87
N ASN A 54 -18.48 -16.67 -2.98
CA ASN A 54 -18.37 -17.79 -2.05
C ASN A 54 -19.14 -17.46 -0.77
N THR A 55 -19.89 -18.43 -0.24
CA THR A 55 -20.64 -18.26 1.01
C THR A 55 -19.75 -18.23 2.25
N THR A 56 -18.44 -18.42 2.09
CA THR A 56 -17.44 -18.51 3.17
C THR A 56 -16.63 -17.22 3.33
N GLY A 57 -17.18 -16.04 3.03
CA GLY A 57 -16.59 -14.74 3.39
C GLY A 57 -15.61 -14.12 2.37
N THR A 58 -15.14 -14.88 1.37
CA THR A 58 -14.32 -14.34 0.27
C THR A 58 -15.11 -14.29 -1.03
N ASN A 59 -15.15 -13.12 -1.66
CA ASN A 59 -15.70 -12.96 -3.01
C ASN A 59 -14.59 -12.58 -3.99
N SER A 60 -14.61 -13.13 -5.20
CA SER A 60 -13.59 -12.85 -6.21
C SER A 60 -14.21 -12.43 -7.54
N ILE A 61 -13.58 -11.47 -8.20
CA ILE A 61 -13.88 -11.03 -9.56
C ILE A 61 -12.65 -11.30 -10.42
N PHE A 62 -12.79 -12.16 -11.43
CA PHE A 62 -11.72 -12.46 -12.38
C PHE A 62 -11.97 -11.69 -13.68
N THR A 63 -10.96 -10.98 -14.16
CA THR A 63 -10.94 -10.34 -15.48
C THR A 63 -9.72 -10.83 -16.27
N SER A 64 -9.59 -10.44 -17.54
CA SER A 64 -8.40 -10.79 -18.34
C SER A 64 -7.09 -10.23 -17.78
N ASN A 65 -7.16 -9.12 -17.02
CA ASN A 65 -5.98 -8.36 -16.61
C ASN A 65 -5.79 -8.34 -15.09
N TYR A 66 -6.85 -8.49 -14.32
CA TYR A 66 -6.82 -8.37 -12.87
C TYR A 66 -7.71 -9.40 -12.19
N ASN A 67 -7.28 -9.82 -11.01
CA ASN A 67 -8.11 -10.53 -10.04
C ASN A 67 -8.41 -9.59 -8.86
N ILE A 68 -9.69 -9.39 -8.56
CA ILE A 68 -10.13 -8.62 -7.40
C ILE A 68 -10.65 -9.60 -6.35
N THR A 69 -10.08 -9.57 -5.16
CA THR A 69 -10.53 -10.37 -4.01
C THR A 69 -11.07 -9.44 -2.93
N ILE A 70 -12.28 -9.72 -2.45
CA ILE A 70 -12.89 -9.09 -1.28
C ILE A 70 -12.89 -10.13 -0.18
N ASP A 71 -12.10 -9.89 0.85
CA ASP A 71 -11.94 -10.73 2.03
C ASP A 71 -12.66 -10.07 3.20
N ASP A 72 -13.87 -10.55 3.50
CA ASP A 72 -14.67 -10.01 4.60
C ASP A 72 -14.13 -10.41 5.98
N GLU A 73 -13.38 -11.51 6.09
CA GLU A 73 -12.79 -11.93 7.37
C GLU A 73 -11.65 -10.98 7.76
N ASN A 74 -10.78 -10.66 6.80
CA ASN A 74 -9.64 -9.77 7.01
C ASN A 74 -9.96 -8.29 6.69
N LYS A 75 -11.23 -7.96 6.39
CA LYS A 75 -11.70 -6.62 6.01
C LYS A 75 -10.81 -5.95 4.96
N LYS A 76 -10.47 -6.72 3.93
CA LYS A 76 -9.47 -6.36 2.92
C LYS A 76 -10.02 -6.51 1.50
N ILE A 77 -9.67 -5.58 0.63
CA ILE A 77 -9.86 -5.69 -0.81
C ILE A 77 -8.48 -5.73 -1.46
N GLU A 78 -8.24 -6.70 -2.34
CA GLU A 78 -7.00 -6.83 -3.10
C GLU A 78 -7.31 -6.81 -4.60
N ILE A 79 -6.52 -6.08 -5.37
CA ILE A 79 -6.51 -6.09 -6.83
C ILE A 79 -5.12 -6.55 -7.26
N LYS A 80 -5.04 -7.74 -7.85
CA LYS A 80 -3.80 -8.38 -8.29
C LYS A 80 -3.72 -8.35 -9.80
N ASP A 81 -2.68 -7.70 -10.31
CA ASP A 81 -2.14 -7.89 -11.66
C ASP A 81 -1.03 -8.98 -11.59
N VAL A 82 -0.47 -9.38 -12.72
CA VAL A 82 0.62 -10.35 -12.84
C VAL A 82 1.84 -9.93 -12.02
N GLU A 83 2.14 -8.63 -11.97
CA GLU A 83 3.38 -8.10 -11.36
C GLU A 83 3.14 -7.30 -10.08
N GLU A 84 1.94 -6.75 -9.88
CA GLU A 84 1.66 -5.82 -8.79
C GLU A 84 0.37 -6.18 -8.04
N THR A 85 0.37 -5.92 -6.74
CA THR A 85 -0.83 -5.99 -5.90
C THR A 85 -1.15 -4.61 -5.35
N PHE A 86 -2.37 -4.15 -5.61
CA PHE A 86 -2.98 -3.04 -4.88
C PHE A 86 -3.88 -3.60 -3.79
N SER A 87 -3.88 -3.02 -2.60
CA SER A 87 -4.77 -3.45 -1.53
C SER A 87 -5.30 -2.30 -0.70
N ILE A 88 -6.53 -2.48 -0.22
CA ILE A 88 -7.22 -1.61 0.73
C ILE A 88 -7.57 -2.46 1.95
N GLY A 89 -7.05 -2.13 3.12
CA GLY A 89 -7.50 -2.66 4.41
C GLY A 89 -8.36 -1.64 5.14
N ILE A 90 -9.49 -2.06 5.68
CA ILE A 90 -10.40 -1.20 6.44
C ILE A 90 -10.65 -1.84 7.80
N ASP A 91 -10.08 -1.23 8.84
CA ASP A 91 -10.35 -1.56 10.24
C ASP A 91 -11.15 -0.44 10.90
N PRO A 92 -11.88 -0.72 12.00
CA PRO A 92 -12.61 0.33 12.74
C PRO A 92 -11.73 1.51 13.20
N SER A 93 -10.44 1.27 13.39
CA SER A 93 -9.46 2.27 13.85
C SER A 93 -8.58 2.85 12.74
N SER A 94 -8.59 2.27 11.53
CA SER A 94 -7.64 2.63 10.49
C SER A 94 -8.08 2.25 9.09
N ILE A 95 -7.65 3.03 8.11
CA ILE A 95 -7.73 2.69 6.69
C ILE A 95 -6.31 2.61 6.15
N GLU A 96 -5.99 1.57 5.41
CA GLU A 96 -4.67 1.37 4.82
C GLU A 96 -4.78 1.08 3.33
N LEU A 97 -4.03 1.82 2.52
CA LEU A 97 -3.85 1.59 1.09
C LEU A 97 -2.42 1.15 0.85
N ARG A 98 -2.21 0.07 0.09
CA ARG A 98 -0.87 -0.37 -0.34
C ARG A 98 -0.81 -0.59 -1.83
N LYS A 99 0.32 -0.22 -2.44
CA LYS A 99 0.71 -0.62 -3.78
C LYS A 99 2.06 -1.33 -3.71
N GLY A 100 2.04 -2.65 -3.87
CA GLY A 100 3.19 -3.53 -3.58
C GLY A 100 3.69 -3.34 -2.14
N ASP A 101 4.99 -3.55 -1.95
CA ASP A 101 5.61 -3.49 -0.61
C ASP A 101 6.16 -2.09 -0.26
N LYS A 102 6.26 -1.21 -1.25
CA LYS A 102 7.01 0.05 -1.15
C LYS A 102 6.13 1.26 -0.88
N THR A 103 4.88 1.25 -1.34
CA THR A 103 3.98 2.41 -1.24
C THR A 103 2.85 2.09 -0.27
N LYS A 104 2.68 2.93 0.75
CA LYS A 104 1.62 2.79 1.75
C LYS A 104 1.03 4.14 2.11
N VAL A 105 -0.29 4.21 2.23
CA VAL A 105 -1.01 5.35 2.83
C VAL A 105 -1.84 4.81 3.98
N SER A 106 -1.72 5.40 5.16
CA SER A 106 -2.48 4.99 6.34
C SER A 106 -3.22 6.18 6.93
N LEU A 107 -4.50 5.98 7.22
CA LEU A 107 -5.31 6.87 8.04
C LEU A 107 -5.57 6.18 9.36
N THR A 108 -5.34 6.88 10.45
CA THR A 108 -5.83 6.53 11.78
C THR A 108 -6.72 7.66 12.29
N LYS A 109 -7.20 7.54 13.52
CA LYS A 109 -7.98 8.60 14.18
C LYS A 109 -7.23 9.94 14.22
N ASP A 110 -5.92 9.90 14.48
CA ASP A 110 -5.13 11.09 14.81
C ASP A 110 -4.03 11.39 13.79
N THR A 111 -3.79 10.48 12.84
CA THR A 111 -2.67 10.58 11.91
C THR A 111 -3.03 10.20 10.48
N VAL A 112 -2.43 10.92 9.53
CA VAL A 112 -2.38 10.56 8.10
C VAL A 112 -0.92 10.34 7.75
N THR A 113 -0.58 9.16 7.25
CA THR A 113 0.78 8.84 6.80
C THR A 113 0.78 8.40 5.36
N ALA A 114 1.79 8.86 4.60
CA ALA A 114 2.05 8.41 3.24
C ALA A 114 3.54 8.09 3.14
N SER A 115 3.88 6.88 2.70
CA SER A 115 5.25 6.43 2.54
C SER A 115 5.50 5.78 1.19
N VAL A 116 6.71 6.01 0.68
CA VAL A 116 7.27 5.40 -0.53
C VAL A 116 8.73 5.05 -0.25
N ASP A 117 9.08 3.77 -0.32
CA ASP A 117 10.41 3.25 0.04
C ASP A 117 10.82 3.69 1.46
N SER A 118 11.86 4.53 1.59
CA SER A 118 12.37 5.07 2.85
C SER A 118 11.87 6.48 3.18
N ARG A 119 10.95 7.00 2.36
CA ARG A 119 10.40 8.35 2.50
C ARG A 119 9.03 8.28 3.14
N GLU A 120 8.77 9.14 4.12
CA GLU A 120 7.49 9.21 4.81
C GLU A 120 7.09 10.66 5.03
N VAL A 121 5.82 10.96 4.77
CA VAL A 121 5.15 12.18 5.21
C VAL A 121 4.07 11.78 6.20
N SER A 122 4.08 12.39 7.38
CA SER A 122 3.04 12.19 8.38
C SER A 122 2.44 13.51 8.83
N ILE A 123 1.13 13.52 8.98
CA ILE A 123 0.34 14.65 9.47
C ILE A 123 -0.40 14.17 10.70
N SER A 124 -0.12 14.81 11.84
CA SER A 124 -0.84 14.63 13.10
C SER A 124 -1.13 16.03 13.66
N ASP A 125 -0.60 16.36 14.84
CA ASP A 125 -0.55 17.74 15.35
C ASP A 125 0.43 18.62 14.55
N LYS A 126 1.39 17.99 13.87
CA LYS A 126 2.41 18.64 13.05
C LYS A 126 2.66 17.85 11.77
N ILE A 127 3.22 18.51 10.78
CA ILE A 127 3.71 17.89 9.54
C ILE A 127 5.15 17.44 9.78
N SER A 128 5.43 16.15 9.53
CA SER A 128 6.77 15.58 9.52
C SER A 128 7.08 15.01 8.13
N ILE A 129 8.31 15.21 7.67
CA ILE A 129 8.83 14.68 6.40
C ILE A 129 10.14 13.98 6.72
N THR A 130 10.19 12.68 6.49
CA THR A 130 11.38 11.84 6.65
C THR A 130 11.87 11.42 5.27
N GLU A 131 13.12 11.76 4.94
CA GLU A 131 13.81 11.32 3.73
C GLU A 131 15.15 10.70 4.14
N GLY A 132 15.56 9.61 3.48
CA GLY A 132 16.71 8.78 3.85
C GLY A 132 17.95 9.58 4.30
N SER A 133 18.37 9.32 5.54
CA SER A 133 19.68 9.60 6.14
C SER A 133 20.33 10.95 5.79
N VAL A 134 19.88 12.01 6.46
CA VAL A 134 20.57 12.91 7.41
C VAL A 134 19.48 13.94 7.71
N SER A 135 19.01 14.01 8.97
CA SER A 135 17.93 14.94 9.27
C SER A 135 18.41 16.38 9.05
N VAL A 136 17.52 17.26 8.55
CA VAL A 136 17.82 18.70 8.43
C VAL A 136 18.33 19.27 9.76
N LYS A 137 17.80 18.74 10.87
CA LYS A 137 18.30 19.01 12.21
C LYS A 137 19.78 18.66 12.38
N SER A 138 20.21 17.46 11.95
CA SER A 138 21.61 17.04 12.00
C SER A 138 22.51 17.97 11.18
N LEU A 139 22.11 18.33 9.95
CA LEU A 139 22.88 19.27 9.12
C LEU A 139 23.03 20.63 9.80
N LEU A 140 21.95 21.15 10.39
CA LEU A 140 21.98 22.44 11.07
C LEU A 140 22.77 22.40 12.38
N ASP A 141 22.67 21.30 13.14
CA ASP A 141 23.47 21.08 14.35
C ASP A 141 24.97 21.03 14.01
N ASP A 142 25.35 20.39 12.90
CA ASP A 142 26.73 20.34 12.40
C ASP A 142 27.24 21.71 11.99
N VAL A 143 26.45 22.50 11.24
CA VAL A 143 26.80 23.87 10.86
C VAL A 143 27.00 24.75 12.09
N LEU A 144 26.09 24.69 13.07
CA LEU A 144 26.20 25.48 14.31
C LEU A 144 27.39 25.02 15.16
N SER A 145 27.71 23.73 15.17
CA SER A 145 28.91 23.18 15.82
C SER A 145 30.18 23.71 15.17
N ILE A 146 30.26 23.75 13.85
CA ILE A 146 31.40 24.32 13.11
C ILE A 146 31.54 25.81 13.41
N ILE A 147 30.46 26.59 13.30
CA ILE A 147 30.47 28.04 13.58
C ILE A 147 30.97 28.33 15.00
N SER A 148 30.55 27.53 15.99
CA SER A 148 31.00 27.70 17.38
C SER A 148 32.50 27.48 17.59
N LYS A 149 33.17 26.82 16.64
CA LYS A 149 34.60 26.50 16.66
C LYS A 149 35.45 27.37 15.74
N ILE A 150 34.84 28.25 14.93
CA ILE A 150 35.59 29.13 14.03
C ILE A 150 36.46 30.08 14.86
N GLN A 151 37.77 29.98 14.67
CA GLN A 151 38.76 30.94 15.16
C GLN A 151 39.37 31.64 13.95
N VAL A 152 39.51 32.96 14.04
CA VAL A 152 40.09 33.78 12.98
C VAL A 152 41.54 34.07 13.32
N THR A 153 42.47 33.64 12.49
CA THR A 153 43.89 33.98 12.66
C THR A 153 44.15 35.42 12.24
N THR A 154 44.77 36.18 13.14
CA THR A 154 45.17 37.58 12.90
C THR A 154 46.68 37.71 13.04
N PRO A 155 47.31 38.82 12.58
CA PRO A 155 48.74 39.06 12.78
C PRO A 155 49.20 39.05 14.25
N VAL A 156 48.27 39.21 15.20
CA VAL A 156 48.52 39.18 16.65
C VAL A 156 48.16 37.83 17.30
N GLY A 157 47.81 36.81 16.52
CA GLY A 157 47.44 35.47 16.98
C GLY A 157 46.03 35.04 16.58
N VAL A 158 45.61 33.84 16.98
CA VAL A 158 44.24 33.36 16.78
C VAL A 158 43.27 34.17 17.62
N SER A 159 42.08 34.44 17.08
CA SER A 159 41.01 35.09 17.82
C SER A 159 40.71 34.28 19.09
N GLY A 160 40.57 34.98 20.22
CA GLY A 160 40.23 34.35 21.50
C GLY A 160 38.82 33.74 21.51
N THR A 161 38.32 33.46 22.71
CA THR A 161 37.00 32.86 22.90
C THR A 161 35.91 33.63 22.14
N PRO A 162 34.98 32.95 21.44
CA PRO A 162 33.87 33.61 20.77
C PRO A 162 33.12 34.56 21.72
N ILE A 163 32.68 35.70 21.20
CA ILE A 163 31.99 36.73 21.99
C ILE A 163 30.76 36.10 22.65
N PRO A 164 30.48 36.36 23.95
CA PRO A 164 29.33 35.77 24.66
C PRO A 164 28.00 35.89 23.91
N THR A 165 27.76 37.00 23.22
CA THR A 165 26.55 37.23 22.41
C THR A 165 26.42 36.24 21.25
N THR A 166 27.53 35.85 20.61
CA THR A 166 27.55 34.85 19.54
C THR A 166 27.22 33.46 20.09
N ILE A 167 27.76 33.10 21.26
CA ILE A 167 27.47 31.82 21.92
C ILE A 167 25.98 31.74 22.27
N THR A 168 25.42 32.79 22.88
CA THR A 168 23.99 32.86 23.20
C THR A 168 23.11 32.78 21.95
N ALA A 169 23.50 33.40 20.84
CA ALA A 169 22.77 33.32 19.57
C ALA A 169 22.76 31.90 18.99
N ILE A 170 23.90 31.20 19.05
CA ILE A 170 24.03 29.80 18.61
C ILE A 170 23.17 28.88 19.48
N GLU A 171 23.18 29.05 20.80
CA GLU A 171 22.34 28.26 21.71
C GLU A 171 20.85 28.49 21.44
N LYS A 172 20.44 29.75 21.24
CA LYS A 172 19.05 30.09 20.90
C LYS A 172 18.63 29.46 19.56
N ALA A 173 19.52 29.45 18.57
CA ALA A 173 19.28 28.79 17.29
C ALA A 173 19.09 27.28 17.46
N LYS A 174 19.96 26.59 18.22
CA LYS A 174 19.81 25.15 18.53
C LYS A 174 18.46 24.82 19.17
N VAL A 175 18.02 25.63 20.13
CA VAL A 175 16.71 25.46 20.79
C VAL A 175 15.57 25.65 19.80
N ASN A 176 15.61 26.67 18.95
CA ASN A 176 14.57 26.92 17.96
C ASN A 176 14.49 25.81 16.90
N ILE A 177 15.63 25.34 16.41
CA ILE A 177 15.71 24.21 15.48
C ILE A 177 15.12 22.95 16.11
N SER A 178 15.46 22.66 17.36
CA SER A 178 14.92 21.51 18.10
C SER A 178 13.42 21.61 18.40
N LYS A 179 12.84 22.83 18.38
CA LYS A 179 11.38 23.04 18.50
C LYS A 179 10.66 22.90 17.17
N LEU A 180 11.33 23.31 16.08
CA LEU A 180 10.79 23.32 14.72
C LEU A 180 10.87 21.93 14.06
N LEU A 181 12.00 21.24 14.27
CA LEU A 181 12.35 19.96 13.67
C LEU A 181 12.55 18.97 14.83
N LYS A 182 11.49 18.24 15.19
CA LYS A 182 11.58 17.06 16.07
C LYS A 182 11.40 15.81 15.23
#